data_AF-A0A1Y4GFE0-F1
#
_entry.id   AF-A0A1Y4GFE0-F1
#
_cell.length_a   1.000
_cell.length_b   1.000
_cell.length_c   1.000
_cell.angle_alpha   90.00
_cell.angle_beta   90.00
_cell.angle_gamma   90.00
#
_symmetry.space_group_name_H-M   'P 1'
#
loop_
_entity.id
_entity.type
_entity.pdbx_description
1 polymer ?
#
loop_
_entity_poly.entity_id
_entity_poly.type
_entity_poly.pdbx_seq_one_letter_code
_entity_poly.pdbx_strand_id
1 'polypeptide(L)' 'MLVVGACQVGKALLVRWFAREGCGTLLEFGLVETSGANAIFEGGFDAEASIMGLSVLGGVSFRSGGVLAFFGEI' A
#
# COMPACT_ATOMS: atom_id res chain seq x y z
N MET A 1 0.97 -11.06 -3.37
CA MET A 1 -0.30 -11.78 -3.59
C MET A 1 -1.15 -10.98 -4.55
N LEU A 2 -1.73 -11.60 -5.56
CA LEU A 2 -2.64 -10.92 -6.51
C LEU A 2 -4.08 -11.29 -6.18
N VAL A 3 -4.95 -10.28 -6.06
CA VAL A 3 -6.39 -10.48 -5.78
C VAL A 3 -7.18 -10.12 -7.03
N VAL A 4 -7.64 -11.15 -7.76
CA VAL A 4 -8.38 -10.99 -9.02
C VAL A 4 -9.89 -11.19 -8.79
N GLY A 5 -10.70 -10.36 -9.42
CA GLY A 5 -12.16 -10.45 -9.38
C GLY A 5 -12.79 -9.27 -10.13
N ALA A 6 -14.09 -9.33 -10.39
CA ALA A 6 -14.79 -8.23 -11.07
C ALA A 6 -14.70 -6.91 -10.30
N CYS A 7 -14.94 -5.78 -10.97
CA CYS A 7 -14.96 -4.48 -10.29
C CYS A 7 -16.07 -4.48 -9.20
N GLN A 8 -15.85 -3.74 -8.11
CA GLN A 8 -16.84 -3.55 -7.03
C GLN A 8 -17.26 -4.82 -6.27
N VAL A 9 -16.62 -5.98 -6.47
CA VAL A 9 -16.90 -7.21 -5.68
C VAL A 9 -16.35 -7.19 -4.25
N GLY A 10 -15.90 -6.02 -3.76
CA GLY A 10 -15.39 -5.89 -2.39
C GLY A 10 -13.93 -6.33 -2.17
N LYS A 11 -13.10 -6.41 -3.22
CA LYS A 11 -11.67 -6.76 -3.08
C LYS A 11 -10.93 -5.87 -2.07
N ALA A 12 -11.12 -4.55 -2.17
CA ALA A 12 -10.54 -3.60 -1.23
C ALA A 12 -11.08 -3.79 0.20
N LEU A 13 -12.37 -4.15 0.34
CA LEU A 13 -12.98 -4.43 1.64
C LEU A 13 -12.33 -5.65 2.33
N LEU A 14 -12.07 -6.71 1.57
CA LEU A 14 -11.39 -7.90 2.07
C LEU A 14 -9.96 -7.58 2.53
N VAL A 15 -9.21 -6.82 1.74
CA VAL A 15 -7.83 -6.44 2.09
C VAL A 15 -7.81 -5.54 3.33
N ARG A 16 -8.75 -4.60 3.44
CA ARG A 16 -8.91 -3.77 4.65
C ARG A 16 -9.23 -4.59 5.89
N TRP A 17 -10.10 -5.60 5.76
CA TRP A 17 -10.43 -6.51 6.86
C TRP A 17 -9.21 -7.33 7.29
N PHE A 18 -8.51 -7.95 6.32
CA PHE A 18 -7.30 -8.71 6.58
C PHE A 18 -6.23 -7.86 7.25
N ALA A 19 -6.04 -6.62 6.79
CA ALA A 19 -5.10 -5.69 7.41
C ALA A 19 -5.50 -5.42 8.86
N ARG A 20 -6.77 -5.08 9.15
CA ARG A 20 -7.20 -4.81 10.53
C ARG A 20 -6.94 -5.98 11.49
N GLU A 21 -7.13 -7.21 11.03
CA GLU A 21 -6.98 -8.41 11.86
C GLU A 21 -5.52 -8.87 12.00
N GLY A 22 -4.70 -8.68 10.95
CA GLY A 22 -3.36 -9.26 10.88
C GLY A 22 -2.20 -8.27 10.82
N CYS A 23 -2.46 -7.00 10.53
CA CYS A 23 -1.44 -5.98 10.28
C CYS A 23 -1.78 -4.67 11.02
N GLY A 24 -0.89 -4.20 11.88
CA GLY A 24 -1.09 -2.93 12.59
C GLY A 24 -1.16 -1.69 11.68
N THR A 25 -0.75 -1.81 10.41
CA THR A 25 -0.71 -0.70 9.46
C THR A 25 -1.11 -1.15 8.05
N LEU A 26 -2.02 -0.41 7.42
CA LEU A 26 -2.43 -0.57 6.02
C LEU A 26 -2.00 0.66 5.22
N LEU A 27 -1.22 0.45 4.16
CA LEU A 27 -0.95 1.44 3.12
C LEU A 27 -1.77 1.06 1.90
N GLU A 28 -2.77 1.87 1.56
CA GLU A 28 -3.62 1.66 0.39
C GLU A 28 -3.31 2.72 -0.67
N PHE A 29 -2.80 2.27 -1.81
CA PHE A 29 -2.47 3.10 -2.96
C PHE A 29 -3.57 2.93 -4.01
N GLY A 30 -4.35 3.98 -4.24
CA GLY A 30 -5.22 4.07 -5.42
C GLY A 30 -4.42 4.59 -6.61
N LEU A 31 -4.70 4.07 -7.82
CA LEU A 31 -4.08 4.56 -9.06
C LEU A 31 -4.46 6.02 -9.37
N VAL A 32 -5.53 6.52 -8.77
CA VAL A 32 -5.99 7.92 -8.89
C VAL A 32 -5.14 8.81 -7.99
N GLU A 33 -4.03 9.29 -8.57
CA GLU A 33 -3.32 10.53 -8.24
C GLU A 33 -3.27 10.90 -6.75
N THR A 34 -2.60 10.08 -5.94
CA THR A 34 -2.03 10.64 -4.70
C THR A 34 -0.81 11.46 -5.10
N SER A 35 -1.01 12.74 -5.39
CA SER A 35 0.05 13.69 -5.75
C SER A 35 1.13 13.67 -4.65
N GLY A 36 2.28 13.09 -4.97
CA GLY A 36 3.39 12.86 -4.03
C GLY A 36 3.83 11.39 -3.90
N ALA A 37 2.93 10.43 -4.08
CA ALA A 37 3.29 9.01 -4.05
C ALA A 37 4.09 8.59 -5.30
N ASN A 38 3.75 9.12 -6.47
CA ASN A 38 4.49 8.86 -7.72
C ASN A 38 5.96 9.31 -7.62
N ALA A 39 6.23 10.43 -6.94
CA ALA A 39 7.59 10.94 -6.72
C ALA A 39 8.47 9.98 -5.89
N ILE A 40 7.87 9.13 -5.04
CA ILE A 40 8.58 8.08 -4.30
C ILE A 40 9.13 7.01 -5.25
N PHE A 41 8.43 6.76 -6.37
CA PHE A 41 8.77 5.73 -7.34
C PHE A 41 9.50 6.27 -8.60
N GLU A 42 9.64 7.60 -8.75
CA GLU A 42 10.32 8.25 -9.89
C GLU A 42 11.85 8.03 -9.89
N GLY A 43 12.47 7.83 -8.72
CA GLY A 43 13.92 7.65 -8.56
C GLY A 43 14.46 6.27 -8.98
N GLY A 44 13.61 5.40 -9.52
CA GLY A 44 13.91 4.00 -9.79
C GLY A 44 13.40 3.07 -8.68
N PHE A 45 13.17 1.80 -9.02
CA PHE A 45 12.65 0.76 -8.13
C PHE A 45 13.69 0.30 -7.07
N ASP A 46 14.29 1.24 -6.34
CA ASP A 46 14.98 0.91 -5.10
C ASP A 46 13.94 0.69 -4.01
N ALA A 47 13.84 -0.57 -3.56
CA ALA A 47 12.89 -0.96 -2.54
C ALA A 47 13.17 -0.27 -1.20
N GLU A 48 14.43 -0.03 -0.84
CA GLU A 48 14.76 0.63 0.44
C GLU A 48 14.35 2.10 0.43
N ALA A 49 14.71 2.84 -0.63
CA ALA A 49 14.27 4.22 -0.81
C ALA A 49 12.74 4.34 -0.86
N SER A 50 12.08 3.40 -1.56
CA SER A 50 10.61 3.36 -1.65
C SER A 50 9.97 3.13 -0.27
N ILE A 51 10.45 2.15 0.49
CA ILE A 51 9.96 1.86 1.85
C ILE A 51 10.18 3.08 2.76
N MET A 52 11.34 3.73 2.68
CA MET A 52 11.62 4.92 3.48
C MET A 52 10.68 6.07 3.11
N GLY A 53 10.49 6.35 1.82
CA GLY A 53 9.56 7.38 1.34
C GLY A 53 8.12 7.13 1.78
N LEU A 54 7.67 5.88 1.71
CA LEU A 54 6.34 5.48 2.19
C LEU A 54 6.18 5.65 3.70
N SER A 55 7.23 5.38 4.48
CA SER A 55 7.19 5.57 5.94
C SER A 55 7.08 7.04 6.33
N VAL A 56 7.77 7.92 5.59
CA VAL A 56 7.70 9.37 5.74
C VAL A 56 6.32 9.88 5.34
N LEU A 57 5.79 9.45 4.19
CA LEU A 57 4.46 9.86 3.72
C LEU A 57 3.35 9.44 4.68
N GLY A 58 3.44 8.22 5.22
CA GLY A 58 2.45 7.69 6.16
C GLY A 58 2.63 8.20 7.60
N GLY A 59 3.73 8.89 7.91
CA GLY A 59 4.06 9.32 9.27
C GLY A 59 4.21 8.18 10.28
N VAL A 60 4.48 6.96 9.81
CA VAL A 60 4.47 5.72 10.60
C VAL A 60 5.77 4.97 10.44
N SER A 61 6.32 4.48 11.57
CA SER A 61 7.46 3.57 11.54
C SER A 61 7.00 2.17 11.16
N PHE A 62 7.56 1.63 10.08
CA PHE A 62 7.25 0.28 9.65
C PHE A 62 7.95 -0.76 10.52
N ARG A 63 7.17 -1.68 11.07
CA ARG A 63 7.68 -2.87 11.75
C ARG A 63 7.56 -4.06 10.80
N SER A 64 8.60 -4.89 10.76
CA SER A 64 8.57 -6.13 9.99
C SER A 64 7.35 -6.98 10.37
N GLY A 65 6.61 -7.44 9.37
CA GLY A 65 5.37 -8.22 9.54
C GLY A 65 4.14 -7.42 10.01
N GLY A 66 4.28 -6.14 10.33
CA GLY A 66 3.17 -5.31 10.84
C GLY A 66 2.49 -4.44 9.78
N VAL A 67 3.00 -4.41 8.55
CA VAL A 67 2.57 -3.50 7.49
C VAL A 67 2.07 -4.29 6.29
N LEU A 68 0.87 -3.95 5.81
CA LEU A 68 0.34 -4.41 4.54
C LEU A 68 0.32 -3.27 3.54
N ALA A 69 0.99 -3.45 2.39
CA ALA A 69 0.88 -2.54 1.25
C ALA A 69 -0.09 -3.12 0.22
N PHE A 70 -1.11 -2.34 -0.15
CA PHE A 70 -2.13 -2.71 -1.12
C PHE A 70 -2.16 -1.71 -2.26
N PHE A 71 -2.01 -2.22 -3.48
CA PHE A 71 -2.12 -1.45 -4.72
C PHE A 71 -3.44 -1.81 -5.39
N GLY A 72 -4.36 -0.85 -5.46
CA GLY A 72 -5.63 -1.00 -6.16
C GLY A 72 -5.48 -0.77 -7.66
N GLU A 73 -6.35 -1.40 -8.45
CA GLU A 73 -6.49 -1.17 -9.91
C GLU A 73 -5.24 -1.49 -10.75
N ILE A 74 -4.52 -2.55 -10.36
CA ILE A 74 -3.41 -3.16 -11.13
C ILE A 74 -3.94 -4.06 -12.26
#